data_AF-A0A6A7G9Z9-F1
#
_entry.id   AF-A0A6A7G9Z9-F1
#
_cell.length_a   1.000
_cell.length_b   1.000
_cell.length_c   1.000
_cell.angle_alpha   90.00
_cell.angle_beta   90.00
_cell.angle_gamma   90.00
#
_symmetry.space_group_name_H-M   'P 1'
#
loop_
_entity.id
_entity.type
_entity.pdbx_description
1 polymer ?
#
loop_
_entity_poly.entity_id
_entity_poly.type
_entity_poly.pdbx_seq_one_letter_code
_entity_poly.pdbx_strand_id
1 'polypeptide(L)'
;MAEESEFRAVVSKGHVYDIRGVEVQFPFEAYGCQKVYMEKVILALHNGQNALLESPTGTGKTLCLLCGVLAWRAQIVERLQLEPQTLQERGLDPESAPLQTDTKRKSRFGEFHQKPTSHIIIYSSRTHTQIQQVVKELKASKYRPKMAILGSRSQMCIHPEISKLFGTRQNHACRSLVSKKACCFHKNLADLDEIDAELDTVLDIEDLVQIGTKREFCPYYYSRKSLEVSELILMPYNYLIDPKIRKTLDSQTIFPNSVIIFDEAHNLEQVCSEASSFDLRAVDVASAIREITALMRNATDQNNRGEEIAVSVEELAQLKTIFLELENAIDKLKIDSSHPGEFIFKIFGSINVLPGNVGALMDFIASLERQLEDPENGHEAANNPSRAPSSLEHFGDFLRLVFDHDDARKHARSYRVHIHMPDKRKTRRDFFGAAPAKPAPTLSFWCFNPGFAMKGLLDHQVRSVVLTSGTLSPLDSFAAEFSMDFPIRLENPHVISAKQLCINVISKGPTGEILDSSYRNRGNLRYKT
;
A
#
# COMPACT_ATOMS: atom_id res chain seq x y z
N MET A 1 -41.53 4.55 -0.56
CA MET A 1 -41.68 3.41 0.37
C MET A 1 -42.27 2.15 -0.28
N ALA A 2 -43.28 2.24 -1.17
CA ALA A 2 -43.81 1.05 -1.86
C ALA A 2 -42.85 0.53 -2.97
N GLU A 3 -42.21 1.42 -3.74
CA GLU A 3 -41.25 1.03 -4.80
C GLU A 3 -39.91 0.48 -4.25
N GLU A 4 -39.42 0.98 -3.11
CA GLU A 4 -38.24 0.41 -2.42
C GLU A 4 -38.50 -0.99 -1.85
N SER A 5 -39.77 -1.27 -1.49
CA SER A 5 -40.23 -2.56 -1.01
C SER A 5 -40.29 -3.60 -2.14
N GLU A 6 -40.75 -3.19 -3.33
CA GLU A 6 -40.73 -4.04 -4.52
C GLU A 6 -39.30 -4.35 -5.01
N PHE A 7 -38.39 -3.37 -4.95
CA PHE A 7 -36.97 -3.61 -5.29
C PHE A 7 -36.30 -4.60 -4.31
N ARG A 8 -36.67 -4.57 -3.02
CA ARG A 8 -36.21 -5.56 -2.03
C ARG A 8 -36.82 -6.95 -2.21
N ALA A 9 -38.03 -7.06 -2.76
CA ALA A 9 -38.70 -8.34 -2.98
C ALA A 9 -38.16 -9.09 -4.22
N VAL A 10 -37.71 -8.38 -5.27
CA VAL A 10 -37.12 -8.99 -6.48
C VAL A 10 -35.70 -9.54 -6.21
N VAL A 11 -34.98 -8.99 -5.22
CA VAL A 11 -33.68 -9.50 -4.75
C VAL A 11 -33.78 -10.91 -4.10
N SER A 12 -35.00 -11.43 -3.86
CA SER A 12 -35.23 -12.70 -3.17
C SER A 12 -34.91 -13.97 -3.96
N LYS A 13 -34.67 -13.90 -5.28
CA LYS A 13 -34.19 -15.04 -6.08
C LYS A 13 -32.87 -14.71 -6.78
N GLY A 14 -31.79 -14.64 -6.01
CA GLY A 14 -30.43 -14.63 -6.60
C GLY A 14 -30.24 -15.81 -7.56
N HIS A 15 -29.52 -15.59 -8.66
CA HIS A 15 -29.24 -16.58 -9.69
C HIS A 15 -27.98 -17.37 -9.34
N VAL A 16 -27.95 -18.65 -9.64
CA VAL A 16 -26.77 -19.51 -9.44
C VAL A 16 -26.23 -19.93 -10.79
N TYR A 17 -24.93 -19.78 -10.98
CA TYR A 17 -24.22 -20.16 -12.19
C TYR A 17 -23.08 -21.12 -11.84
N ASP A 18 -23.01 -22.28 -12.49
CA ASP A 18 -21.81 -23.11 -12.47
C ASP A 18 -20.79 -22.53 -13.45
N ILE A 19 -19.67 -22.04 -12.91
CA ILE A 19 -18.58 -21.44 -13.67
C ILE A 19 -17.30 -22.20 -13.33
N ARG A 20 -16.86 -23.06 -14.26
CA ARG A 20 -15.68 -23.94 -14.11
C ARG A 20 -15.75 -24.83 -12.85
N GLY A 21 -16.93 -25.33 -12.49
CA GLY A 21 -17.14 -26.17 -11.32
C GLY A 21 -17.25 -25.38 -10.01
N VAL A 22 -17.41 -24.05 -10.09
CA VAL A 22 -17.67 -23.16 -8.95
C VAL A 22 -19.10 -22.66 -9.03
N GLU A 23 -19.89 -22.89 -7.98
CA GLU A 23 -21.26 -22.36 -7.87
C GLU A 23 -21.23 -20.88 -7.46
N VAL A 24 -21.39 -20.01 -8.45
CA VAL A 24 -21.41 -18.55 -8.23
C VAL A 24 -22.84 -18.08 -8.05
N GLN A 25 -23.16 -17.63 -6.83
CA GLN A 25 -24.38 -16.88 -6.55
C GLN A 25 -24.22 -15.44 -7.03
N PHE A 26 -25.14 -14.96 -7.86
CA PHE A 26 -25.16 -13.60 -8.39
C PHE A 26 -26.51 -12.94 -8.08
N PRO A 27 -26.55 -11.67 -7.66
CA PRO A 27 -27.79 -11.04 -7.19
C PRO A 27 -28.79 -10.70 -8.31
N PHE A 28 -28.38 -10.75 -9.58
CA PHE A 28 -29.22 -10.45 -10.74
C PHE A 28 -29.01 -11.48 -11.85
N GLU A 29 -29.74 -11.37 -12.96
CA GLU A 29 -29.44 -12.14 -14.15
C GLU A 29 -28.14 -11.63 -14.80
N ALA A 30 -27.11 -12.48 -14.83
CA ALA A 30 -25.81 -12.12 -15.35
C ALA A 30 -25.79 -12.05 -16.88
N TYR A 31 -25.25 -10.95 -17.43
CA TYR A 31 -24.98 -10.79 -18.86
C TYR A 31 -23.89 -11.77 -19.34
N GLY A 32 -23.84 -12.03 -20.65
CA GLY A 32 -22.82 -12.90 -21.24
C GLY A 32 -21.39 -12.46 -20.91
N CYS A 33 -21.07 -11.17 -21.02
CA CYS A 33 -19.76 -10.61 -20.69
C CYS A 33 -19.41 -10.73 -19.19
N GLN A 34 -20.41 -10.69 -18.31
CA GLN A 34 -20.23 -10.88 -16.87
C GLN A 34 -19.86 -12.33 -16.55
N LYS A 35 -20.51 -13.31 -17.21
CA LYS A 35 -20.18 -14.73 -17.08
C LYS A 35 -18.76 -15.02 -17.55
N VAL A 36 -18.37 -14.48 -18.71
CA VAL A 36 -17.00 -14.60 -19.23
C VAL A 36 -15.99 -13.94 -18.28
N TYR A 37 -16.32 -12.78 -17.71
CA TYR A 37 -15.47 -12.11 -16.72
C TYR A 37 -15.25 -13.00 -15.49
N MET A 38 -16.33 -13.53 -14.90
CA MET A 38 -16.24 -14.44 -13.76
C MET A 38 -15.47 -15.73 -14.09
N GLU A 39 -15.65 -16.27 -15.30
CA GLU A 39 -14.91 -17.44 -15.78
C GLU A 39 -13.40 -17.18 -15.81
N LYS A 40 -12.96 -16.03 -16.32
CA LYS A 40 -11.53 -15.65 -16.39
C LYS A 40 -10.94 -15.41 -15.00
N VAL A 41 -11.70 -14.78 -14.10
CA VAL A 41 -11.31 -14.65 -12.68
C VAL A 41 -11.09 -16.04 -12.09
N ILE A 42 -12.09 -16.92 -12.15
CA ILE A 42 -12.02 -18.27 -11.57
C ILE A 42 -10.89 -19.09 -12.21
N LEU A 43 -10.66 -18.96 -13.52
CA LEU A 43 -9.54 -19.60 -14.21
C LEU A 43 -8.18 -19.18 -13.65
N ALA A 44 -7.95 -17.88 -13.47
CA ALA A 44 -6.73 -17.36 -12.86
C ALA A 44 -6.53 -17.93 -11.45
N LEU A 45 -7.62 -17.90 -10.66
CA LEU A 45 -7.61 -18.41 -9.29
C LEU A 45 -7.57 -19.94 -9.20
N HIS A 46 -7.96 -20.71 -10.20
CA HIS A 46 -7.70 -22.16 -10.17
C HIS A 46 -6.22 -22.42 -10.43
N ASN A 47 -5.63 -21.74 -11.41
CA ASN A 47 -4.29 -22.05 -11.88
C ASN A 47 -3.16 -21.41 -11.07
N GLY A 48 -3.44 -20.45 -10.19
CA GLY A 48 -2.36 -19.70 -9.51
C GLY A 48 -1.68 -18.73 -10.45
N GLN A 49 -2.43 -18.18 -11.40
CA GLN A 49 -1.90 -17.33 -12.46
C GLN A 49 -2.41 -15.90 -12.30
N ASN A 50 -1.57 -14.94 -12.67
CA ASN A 50 -1.97 -13.53 -12.68
C ASN A 50 -2.94 -13.28 -13.84
N ALA A 51 -3.84 -12.31 -13.64
CA ALA A 51 -4.85 -11.95 -14.61
C ALA A 51 -4.86 -10.44 -14.89
N LEU A 52 -5.09 -10.10 -16.16
CA LEU A 52 -5.27 -8.73 -16.62
C LEU A 52 -6.63 -8.63 -17.32
N LEU A 53 -7.59 -8.00 -16.65
CA LEU A 53 -9.01 -8.03 -17.04
C LEU A 53 -9.52 -6.62 -17.32
N GLU A 54 -9.79 -6.32 -18.58
CA GLU A 54 -10.41 -5.08 -19.02
C GLU A 54 -11.91 -5.30 -19.21
N SER A 55 -12.71 -4.48 -18.53
CA SER A 55 -14.17 -4.50 -18.68
C SER A 55 -14.73 -3.08 -18.54
N PRO A 56 -15.45 -2.57 -19.56
CA PRO A 56 -15.96 -1.21 -19.58
C PRO A 56 -16.76 -0.82 -18.35
N THR A 57 -16.79 0.48 -18.05
CA THR A 57 -17.58 1.01 -16.93
C THR A 57 -19.07 0.71 -17.11
N GLY A 58 -19.77 0.47 -15.99
CA GLY A 58 -21.20 0.13 -16.01
C GLY A 58 -21.53 -1.34 -16.31
N THR A 59 -20.53 -2.21 -16.56
CA THR A 59 -20.74 -3.65 -16.81
C THR A 59 -20.89 -4.50 -15.54
N GLY A 60 -20.83 -3.90 -14.34
CA GLY A 60 -20.89 -4.62 -13.06
C GLY A 60 -19.60 -5.37 -12.71
N LYS A 61 -18.45 -4.85 -13.16
CA LYS A 61 -17.10 -5.42 -12.97
C LYS A 61 -16.80 -5.78 -11.51
N THR A 62 -17.02 -4.84 -10.60
CA THR A 62 -16.75 -4.98 -9.16
C THR A 62 -17.58 -6.12 -8.57
N LEU A 63 -18.88 -6.16 -8.82
CA LEU A 63 -19.74 -7.26 -8.38
C LEU A 63 -19.36 -8.61 -8.99
N CYS A 64 -19.05 -8.68 -10.29
CA CYS A 64 -18.60 -9.93 -10.94
C CYS A 64 -17.33 -10.44 -10.28
N LEU A 65 -16.39 -9.54 -10.01
CA LEU A 65 -15.14 -9.84 -9.34
C LEU A 65 -15.37 -10.37 -7.92
N LEU A 66 -16.17 -9.65 -7.11
CA LEU A 66 -16.49 -10.07 -5.74
C LEU A 66 -17.17 -11.45 -5.71
N CYS A 67 -18.21 -11.65 -6.54
CA CYS A 67 -18.96 -12.91 -6.54
C CYS A 67 -18.10 -14.08 -7.01
N GLY A 68 -17.32 -13.91 -8.09
CA GLY A 68 -16.45 -14.97 -8.60
C GLY A 68 -15.34 -15.35 -7.63
N VAL A 69 -14.69 -14.36 -7.01
CA VAL A 69 -13.57 -14.58 -6.08
C VAL A 69 -14.07 -15.21 -4.76
N LEU A 70 -15.17 -14.70 -4.20
CA LEU A 70 -15.71 -15.20 -2.93
C LEU A 70 -16.30 -16.61 -3.06
N ALA A 71 -16.98 -16.91 -4.18
CA ALA A 71 -17.45 -18.27 -4.47
C ALA A 71 -16.29 -19.25 -4.60
N TRP A 72 -15.25 -18.88 -5.35
CA TRP A 72 -14.05 -19.70 -5.49
C TRP A 72 -13.38 -19.95 -4.13
N ARG A 73 -13.25 -18.92 -3.30
CA ARG A 73 -12.64 -19.04 -1.97
C ARG A 73 -13.46 -19.98 -1.08
N ALA A 74 -14.77 -19.84 -1.05
CA ALA A 74 -15.63 -20.69 -0.24
C ALA A 74 -15.41 -22.18 -0.58
N GLN A 75 -15.41 -22.51 -1.87
CA GLN A 75 -15.21 -23.87 -2.34
C GLN A 75 -13.80 -24.42 -2.07
N ILE A 76 -12.74 -23.63 -2.26
CA ILE A 76 -11.37 -24.13 -2.02
C ILE A 76 -11.14 -24.38 -0.53
N VAL A 77 -11.67 -23.51 0.34
CA VAL A 77 -11.56 -23.67 1.79
C VAL A 77 -12.35 -24.90 2.25
N GLU A 78 -13.56 -25.12 1.74
CA GLU A 78 -14.34 -26.33 2.00
C GLU A 78 -13.58 -27.59 1.58
N ARG A 79 -13.01 -27.60 0.37
CA ARG A 79 -12.22 -28.73 -0.13
C ARG A 79 -11.02 -29.05 0.77
N LEU A 80 -10.26 -28.04 1.18
CA LEU A 80 -9.10 -28.20 2.05
C LEU A 80 -9.46 -28.67 3.46
N GLN A 81 -10.66 -28.37 3.95
CA GLN A 81 -11.15 -28.88 5.23
C GLN A 81 -11.56 -30.37 5.16
N LEU A 82 -11.96 -30.85 3.99
CA LEU A 82 -12.40 -32.24 3.75
C LEU A 82 -11.24 -33.19 3.37
N GLU A 83 -10.14 -32.69 2.82
CA GLU A 83 -8.96 -33.48 2.42
C GLU A 83 -8.33 -34.32 3.56
N PRO A 84 -8.14 -33.79 4.79
CA PRO A 84 -7.57 -34.57 5.89
C PRO A 84 -8.46 -35.76 6.29
N GLN A 85 -9.78 -35.58 6.25
CA GLN A 85 -10.75 -36.61 6.65
C GLN A 85 -10.81 -37.75 5.62
N THR A 86 -10.77 -37.41 4.33
CA THR A 86 -10.78 -38.39 3.24
C THR A 86 -9.48 -39.19 3.13
N LEU A 87 -8.32 -38.61 3.46
CA LEU A 87 -7.06 -39.35 3.54
C LEU A 87 -7.04 -40.37 4.69
N GLN A 88 -7.61 -39.98 5.84
CA GLN A 88 -7.71 -40.83 7.02
C GLN A 88 -8.70 -41.99 6.82
N GLU A 89 -9.82 -41.76 6.13
CA GLU A 89 -10.79 -42.81 5.76
C GLU A 89 -10.25 -43.79 4.70
N ARG A 90 -9.30 -43.35 3.86
CA ARG A 90 -8.66 -44.20 2.84
C ARG A 90 -7.43 -44.97 3.35
N GLY A 91 -7.12 -44.87 4.64
CA GLY A 91 -6.02 -45.61 5.27
C GLY A 91 -4.63 -45.28 4.71
N LEU A 92 -4.48 -44.09 4.11
CA LEU A 92 -3.20 -43.60 3.60
C LEU A 92 -2.57 -42.70 4.67
N ASP A 93 -1.35 -43.04 5.10
CA ASP A 93 -0.62 -42.25 6.10
C ASP A 93 -0.44 -40.80 5.61
N PRO A 94 -0.87 -39.79 6.39
CA PRO A 94 -0.76 -38.38 6.02
C PRO A 94 0.68 -37.88 5.75
N GLU A 95 1.71 -38.63 6.17
CA GLU A 95 3.12 -38.29 5.96
C GLU A 95 3.66 -38.61 4.56
N SER A 96 2.85 -39.21 3.67
CA SER A 96 3.32 -39.67 2.34
C SER A 96 2.97 -38.74 1.16
N ALA A 97 2.28 -37.61 1.40
CA ALA A 97 1.98 -36.63 0.36
C ALA A 97 3.13 -35.60 0.21
N PRO A 98 3.71 -35.39 -0.99
CA PRO A 98 4.81 -34.46 -1.16
C PRO A 98 4.28 -33.05 -1.39
N LEU A 99 4.12 -32.22 -0.35
CA LEU A 99 4.27 -30.77 -0.43
C LEU A 99 4.34 -30.11 0.96
N GLN A 100 5.31 -29.21 1.06
CA GLN A 100 5.80 -28.52 2.24
C GLN A 100 4.70 -27.71 2.94
N THR A 101 4.37 -28.04 4.18
CA THR A 101 3.84 -27.07 5.14
C THR A 101 4.63 -27.20 6.44
N ASP A 102 5.46 -26.20 6.69
CA ASP A 102 6.22 -26.02 7.92
C ASP A 102 5.25 -25.77 9.08
N THR A 103 4.75 -26.83 9.71
CA THR A 103 3.89 -26.72 10.89
C THR A 103 4.49 -27.54 12.03
N LYS A 104 5.36 -26.89 12.81
CA LYS A 104 5.63 -27.17 14.23
C LYS A 104 6.53 -26.08 14.82
N ARG A 105 5.95 -24.93 15.20
CA ARG A 105 6.57 -24.00 16.17
C ARG A 105 5.74 -23.99 17.45
N LYS A 106 6.32 -24.49 18.55
CA LYS A 106 5.72 -24.44 19.90
C LYS A 106 5.80 -23.01 20.43
N SER A 107 4.65 -22.37 20.60
CA SER A 107 4.49 -21.13 21.40
C SER A 107 3.93 -21.46 22.78
N ARG A 108 4.32 -20.67 23.79
CA ARG A 108 4.03 -20.86 25.23
C ARG A 108 2.60 -20.49 25.67
N PHE A 109 1.68 -20.24 24.74
CA PHE A 109 0.31 -19.81 25.05
C PHE A 109 -0.70 -20.60 24.22
N GLY A 110 -1.26 -21.66 24.80
CA GLY A 110 -2.56 -22.27 24.44
C GLY A 110 -2.67 -22.92 23.05
N GLU A 111 -3.30 -24.09 23.00
CA GLU A 111 -3.70 -24.75 21.75
C GLU A 111 -4.83 -23.95 21.07
N PHE A 112 -4.47 -23.03 20.17
CA PHE A 112 -5.38 -22.59 19.11
C PHE A 112 -5.20 -23.54 17.92
N HIS A 113 -6.28 -24.21 17.49
CA HIS A 113 -6.34 -24.85 16.19
C HIS A 113 -6.07 -23.78 15.12
N GLN A 114 -4.86 -23.76 14.55
CA GLN A 114 -4.50 -22.87 13.45
C GLN A 114 -5.39 -23.21 12.25
N LYS A 115 -6.41 -22.38 12.02
CA LYS A 115 -7.19 -22.39 10.77
C LYS A 115 -6.19 -22.18 9.61
N PRO A 116 -6.35 -22.86 8.45
CA PRO A 116 -5.49 -22.58 7.32
C PRO A 116 -5.81 -21.17 6.82
N THR A 117 -4.96 -20.20 7.14
CA THR A 117 -4.98 -18.79 6.67
C THR A 117 -4.72 -18.68 5.15
N SER A 118 -4.67 -19.80 4.44
CA SER A 118 -4.47 -19.87 3.00
C SER A 118 -5.66 -19.24 2.25
N HIS A 119 -5.39 -18.57 1.12
CA HIS A 119 -6.39 -18.03 0.19
C HIS A 119 -7.20 -16.83 0.72
N ILE A 120 -6.59 -15.97 1.56
CA ILE A 120 -7.17 -14.65 1.89
C ILE A 120 -7.34 -13.83 0.61
N ILE A 121 -8.46 -13.12 0.49
CA ILE A 121 -8.69 -12.18 -0.61
C ILE A 121 -8.30 -10.78 -0.15
N ILE A 122 -7.37 -10.15 -0.85
CA ILE A 122 -6.98 -8.76 -0.60
C ILE A 122 -7.49 -7.93 -1.77
N TYR A 123 -8.52 -7.13 -1.51
CA TYR A 123 -9.09 -6.21 -2.49
C TYR A 123 -8.53 -4.82 -2.27
N SER A 124 -7.94 -4.27 -3.32
CA SER A 124 -7.33 -2.96 -3.28
C SER A 124 -7.86 -2.04 -4.35
N SER A 125 -8.05 -0.78 -3.97
CA SER A 125 -8.51 0.29 -4.85
C SER A 125 -7.73 1.57 -4.55
N ARG A 126 -7.75 2.52 -5.50
CA ARG A 126 -7.00 3.78 -5.36
C ARG A 126 -7.50 4.65 -4.20
N THR A 127 -8.81 4.75 -4.00
CA THR A 127 -9.41 5.65 -2.99
C THR A 127 -10.36 4.93 -2.03
N HIS A 128 -10.52 5.50 -0.84
CA HIS A 128 -11.51 5.03 0.13
C HIS A 128 -12.95 5.14 -0.37
N THR A 129 -13.25 6.13 -1.20
CA THR A 129 -14.59 6.26 -1.82
C THR A 129 -14.91 5.10 -2.76
N GLN A 130 -13.90 4.57 -3.46
CA GLN A 130 -14.08 3.36 -4.27
C GLN A 130 -14.27 2.13 -3.38
N ILE A 131 -13.51 2.01 -2.29
CA ILE A 131 -13.70 0.91 -1.31
C ILE A 131 -15.12 0.95 -0.71
N GLN A 132 -15.65 2.12 -0.39
CA GLN A 132 -17.05 2.26 0.07
C GLN A 132 -18.05 1.75 -0.98
N GLN A 133 -17.78 1.98 -2.28
CA GLN A 133 -18.61 1.43 -3.35
C GLN A 133 -18.54 -0.10 -3.40
N VAL A 134 -17.34 -0.68 -3.23
CA VAL A 134 -17.14 -2.14 -3.12
C VAL A 134 -17.95 -2.72 -1.96
N VAL A 135 -17.94 -2.07 -0.79
CA VAL A 135 -18.75 -2.49 0.38
C VAL A 135 -20.25 -2.44 0.06
N LYS A 136 -20.72 -1.39 -0.62
CA LYS A 136 -22.14 -1.29 -1.04
C LYS A 136 -22.54 -2.42 -1.98
N GLU A 137 -21.69 -2.76 -2.95
CA GLU A 137 -21.92 -3.88 -3.86
C GLU A 137 -21.89 -5.23 -3.13
N LEU A 138 -20.97 -5.40 -2.16
CA LEU A 138 -20.93 -6.59 -1.31
C LEU A 138 -22.20 -6.74 -0.46
N LYS A 139 -22.71 -5.65 0.12
CA LYS A 139 -23.99 -5.63 0.87
C LYS A 139 -25.17 -6.06 -0.02
N ALA A 140 -25.15 -5.72 -1.31
CA ALA A 140 -26.16 -6.12 -2.28
C ALA A 140 -26.06 -7.60 -2.72
N SER A 141 -24.93 -8.26 -2.46
CA SER A 141 -24.73 -9.68 -2.73
C SER A 141 -25.21 -10.58 -1.58
N LYS A 142 -25.22 -11.91 -1.78
CA LYS A 142 -25.48 -12.90 -0.72
C LYS A 142 -24.24 -13.27 0.10
N TYR A 143 -23.05 -12.85 -0.32
CA TYR A 143 -21.80 -13.20 0.37
C TYR A 143 -21.62 -12.37 1.64
N ARG A 144 -21.25 -13.04 2.74
CA ARG A 144 -20.98 -12.42 4.05
C ARG A 144 -19.63 -12.93 4.59
N PRO A 145 -18.52 -12.63 3.88
CA PRO A 145 -17.19 -13.04 4.36
C PRO A 145 -16.85 -12.31 5.66
N LYS A 146 -16.05 -12.91 6.53
CA LYS A 146 -15.41 -12.11 7.59
C LYS A 146 -14.46 -11.13 6.92
N MET A 147 -14.61 -9.83 7.17
CA MET A 147 -13.78 -8.83 6.51
C MET A 147 -13.09 -7.88 7.47
N ALA A 148 -11.95 -7.36 7.01
CA ALA A 148 -11.28 -6.21 7.61
C ALA A 148 -11.17 -5.10 6.56
N ILE A 149 -11.35 -3.86 7.01
CA ILE A 149 -11.14 -2.67 6.19
C ILE A 149 -10.03 -1.82 6.80
N LEU A 150 -8.98 -1.55 6.03
CA LEU A 150 -7.85 -0.74 6.47
C LEU A 150 -8.02 0.72 6.08
N GLY A 151 -7.67 1.59 7.02
CA GLY A 151 -7.71 3.04 6.85
C GLY A 151 -6.67 3.74 7.70
N SER A 152 -6.50 5.04 7.46
CA SER A 152 -5.59 5.86 8.23
C SER A 152 -6.17 6.21 9.61
N ARG A 153 -5.31 6.57 10.56
CA ARG A 153 -5.75 7.14 11.84
C ARG A 153 -6.59 8.39 11.65
N SER A 154 -6.33 9.17 10.59
CA SER A 154 -7.07 10.39 10.30
C SER A 154 -8.54 10.12 9.94
N GLN A 155 -8.86 8.90 9.51
CA GLN A 155 -10.23 8.49 9.19
C GLN A 155 -10.90 7.71 10.31
N MET A 156 -10.14 6.94 11.09
CA MET A 156 -10.65 5.98 12.07
C MET A 156 -10.52 6.41 13.53
N CYS A 157 -9.76 7.46 13.83
CA CYS A 157 -9.53 7.89 15.22
C CYS A 157 -10.73 8.65 15.79
N ILE A 158 -11.28 8.12 16.89
CA ILE A 158 -12.40 8.73 17.63
C ILE A 158 -11.95 9.45 18.91
N HIS A 159 -10.66 9.41 19.25
CA HIS A 159 -10.16 10.06 20.46
C HIS A 159 -10.20 11.60 20.33
N PRO A 160 -10.86 12.34 21.25
CA PRO A 160 -11.16 13.77 21.08
C PRO A 160 -9.97 14.69 20.79
N GLU A 161 -8.81 14.38 21.36
CA GLU A 161 -7.59 15.18 21.16
C GLU A 161 -6.75 14.71 19.96
N ILE A 162 -6.73 13.41 19.68
CA ILE A 162 -5.86 12.81 18.66
C ILE A 162 -6.52 12.90 17.28
N SER A 163 -7.85 12.87 17.21
CA SER A 163 -8.60 13.06 15.95
C SER A 163 -8.37 14.45 15.34
N LYS A 164 -8.03 15.45 16.16
CA LYS A 164 -7.71 16.83 15.73
C LYS A 164 -6.30 16.98 15.15
N LEU A 165 -5.42 15.99 15.37
CA LEU A 165 -4.08 15.97 14.83
C LEU A 165 -4.07 15.34 13.43
N PHE A 166 -3.07 15.69 12.62
CA PHE A 166 -2.91 15.15 11.26
C PHE A 166 -1.51 14.59 11.02
N GLY A 167 -1.42 13.67 10.07
CA GLY A 167 -0.16 13.10 9.60
C GLY A 167 0.65 12.43 10.71
N THR A 168 1.97 12.65 10.71
CA THR A 168 2.84 11.95 11.67
C THR A 168 2.59 12.33 13.12
N ARG A 169 2.18 13.58 13.39
CA ARG A 169 1.86 14.01 14.76
C ARG A 169 0.73 13.18 15.37
N GLN A 170 -0.29 12.90 14.57
CA GLN A 170 -1.37 12.01 14.97
C GLN A 170 -0.87 10.59 15.24
N ASN A 171 -0.05 10.05 14.33
CA ASN A 171 0.52 8.71 14.48
C ASN A 171 1.35 8.58 15.75
N HIS A 172 2.25 9.54 16.02
CA HIS A 172 3.10 9.54 17.19
C HIS A 172 2.31 9.68 18.48
N ALA A 173 1.41 10.68 18.57
CA ALA A 173 0.60 10.89 19.76
C ALA A 173 -0.29 9.66 20.07
N CYS A 174 -0.85 9.03 19.04
CA CYS A 174 -1.58 7.78 19.18
C CYS A 174 -0.71 6.64 19.72
N ARG A 175 0.48 6.40 19.11
CA ARG A 175 1.41 5.36 19.57
C ARG A 175 1.85 5.60 21.01
N SER A 176 2.15 6.85 21.38
CA SER A 176 2.56 7.22 22.74
C SER A 176 1.46 6.98 23.78
N LEU A 177 0.20 7.32 23.47
CA LEU A 177 -0.92 7.02 24.37
C LEU A 177 -1.18 5.52 24.49
N VAL A 178 -1.01 4.75 23.42
CA VAL A 178 -1.21 3.30 23.44
C VAL A 178 -0.09 2.60 24.22
N SER A 179 1.17 2.97 24.02
CA SER A 179 2.31 2.38 24.76
C SER A 179 2.21 2.65 26.26
N LYS A 180 1.79 3.87 26.65
CA LYS A 180 1.51 4.23 28.05
C LYS A 180 0.22 3.62 28.61
N LYS A 181 -0.50 2.81 27.82
CA LYS A 181 -1.83 2.28 28.16
C LYS A 181 -2.74 3.39 28.70
N ALA A 182 -2.80 4.54 28.02
CA ALA A 182 -3.59 5.71 28.42
C ALA A 182 -4.84 5.90 27.55
N CYS A 183 -4.87 5.38 26.32
CA CYS A 183 -6.04 5.47 25.44
C CYS A 183 -7.17 4.54 25.90
N CYS A 184 -8.31 5.11 26.33
CA CYS A 184 -9.49 4.35 26.76
C CYS A 184 -10.03 3.43 25.64
N PHE A 185 -10.21 3.96 24.43
CA PHE A 185 -10.73 3.21 23.30
C PHE A 185 -9.87 1.99 22.91
N HIS A 186 -8.55 2.08 23.08
CA HIS A 186 -7.65 0.96 22.78
C HIS A 186 -7.73 -0.13 23.87
N LYS A 187 -7.90 0.25 25.14
CA LYS A 187 -8.04 -0.70 26.25
C LYS A 187 -9.27 -1.59 26.09
N ASN A 188 -10.36 -1.02 25.57
CA ASN A 188 -11.63 -1.69 25.37
C ASN A 188 -11.61 -2.72 24.21
N LEU A 189 -10.43 -3.00 23.62
CA LEU A 189 -10.23 -4.07 22.63
C LEU A 189 -9.71 -5.37 23.24
N ALA A 190 -9.88 -5.57 24.56
CA ALA A 190 -9.45 -6.79 25.23
C ALA A 190 -10.31 -8.00 24.82
N ASP A 191 -11.62 -7.80 24.70
CA ASP A 191 -12.60 -8.86 24.40
C ASP A 191 -13.15 -8.69 22.98
N LEU A 192 -12.38 -9.14 21.98
CA LEU A 192 -12.78 -9.04 20.56
C LEU A 192 -13.99 -9.92 20.23
N ASP A 193 -14.12 -11.09 20.87
CA ASP A 193 -15.18 -12.05 20.53
C ASP A 193 -16.58 -11.50 20.82
N GLU A 194 -16.74 -10.72 21.89
CA GLU A 194 -18.00 -10.05 22.23
C GLU A 194 -18.32 -8.92 21.24
N ILE A 195 -17.29 -8.19 20.81
CA ILE A 195 -17.41 -7.16 19.78
C ILE A 195 -17.84 -7.80 18.45
N ASP A 196 -17.15 -8.86 18.03
CA ASP A 196 -17.39 -9.58 16.77
C ASP A 196 -18.78 -10.21 16.70
N ALA A 197 -19.27 -10.81 17.80
CA ALA A 197 -20.56 -11.49 17.84
C ALA A 197 -21.75 -10.56 17.52
N GLU A 198 -21.59 -9.26 17.76
CA GLU A 198 -22.65 -8.28 17.63
C GLU A 198 -22.48 -7.33 16.43
N LEU A 199 -21.43 -7.51 15.61
CA LEU A 199 -21.15 -6.68 14.45
C LEU A 199 -21.71 -7.32 13.17
N ASP A 200 -22.16 -6.48 12.22
CA ASP A 200 -22.39 -6.96 10.86
C ASP A 200 -21.05 -7.42 10.28
N THR A 201 -21.09 -8.54 9.56
CA THR A 201 -19.95 -9.05 8.80
C THR A 201 -19.47 -8.09 7.71
N VAL A 202 -20.31 -7.18 7.20
CA VAL A 202 -19.96 -6.27 6.09
C VAL A 202 -20.06 -4.80 6.51
N LEU A 203 -18.91 -4.20 6.85
CA LEU A 203 -18.81 -2.83 7.37
C LEU A 203 -17.87 -1.97 6.52
N ASP A 204 -18.23 -0.71 6.29
CA ASP A 204 -17.30 0.31 5.81
C ASP A 204 -16.62 1.06 6.96
N ILE A 205 -15.77 2.05 6.64
CA ILE A 205 -15.02 2.82 7.64
C ILE A 205 -15.98 3.65 8.49
N GLU A 206 -16.98 4.26 7.86
CA GLU A 206 -17.97 5.11 8.51
C GLU A 206 -18.83 4.31 9.50
N ASP A 207 -19.30 3.13 9.08
CA ASP A 207 -20.02 2.19 9.93
C ASP A 207 -19.16 1.82 11.15
N LEU A 208 -17.89 1.45 10.93
CA LEU A 208 -16.99 1.03 12.01
C LEU A 208 -16.69 2.17 12.99
N VAL A 209 -16.53 3.40 12.50
CA VAL A 209 -16.32 4.59 13.34
C VAL A 209 -17.56 4.90 14.17
N GLN A 210 -18.76 4.80 13.59
CA GLN A 210 -20.02 5.01 14.32
C GLN A 210 -20.19 3.97 15.44
N ILE A 211 -19.94 2.70 15.14
CA ILE A 211 -20.07 1.62 16.12
C ILE A 211 -19.01 1.74 17.21
N GLY A 212 -17.75 1.99 16.84
CA GLY A 212 -16.66 2.22 17.80
C GLY A 212 -16.90 3.43 18.69
N THR A 213 -17.56 4.48 18.19
CA THR A 213 -17.99 5.64 19.01
C THR A 213 -19.09 5.24 19.99
N LYS A 214 -20.10 4.49 19.54
CA LYS A 214 -21.23 4.06 20.38
C LYS A 214 -20.82 3.07 21.48
N ARG A 215 -19.84 2.20 21.18
CA ARG A 215 -19.37 1.13 22.07
C ARG A 215 -18.02 1.41 22.71
N GLU A 216 -17.48 2.59 22.51
CA GLU A 216 -16.23 3.06 23.10
C GLU A 216 -15.00 2.15 22.84
N PHE A 217 -14.87 1.56 21.65
CA PHE A 217 -13.66 0.83 21.23
C PHE A 217 -12.95 1.53 20.08
N CYS A 218 -11.65 1.30 19.92
CA CYS A 218 -10.85 1.97 18.89
C CYS A 218 -11.02 1.32 17.50
N PRO A 219 -11.64 1.99 16.51
CA PRO A 219 -11.86 1.44 15.16
C PRO A 219 -10.56 1.07 14.44
N TYR A 220 -9.53 1.92 14.59
CA TYR A 220 -8.24 1.74 13.91
C TYR A 220 -7.50 0.47 14.36
N TYR A 221 -7.50 0.18 15.67
CA TYR A 221 -6.82 -1.01 16.18
C TYR A 221 -7.70 -2.25 16.08
N TYR A 222 -9.03 -2.10 16.14
CA TYR A 222 -9.96 -3.18 15.83
C TYR A 222 -9.72 -3.72 14.42
N SER A 223 -9.73 -2.85 13.38
CA SER A 223 -9.57 -3.30 12.00
C SER A 223 -8.24 -4.00 11.72
N ARG A 224 -7.19 -3.64 12.46
CA ARG A 224 -5.87 -4.30 12.38
C ARG A 224 -5.86 -5.66 13.08
N LYS A 225 -6.53 -5.80 14.23
CA LYS A 225 -6.68 -7.09 14.92
C LYS A 225 -7.54 -8.06 14.10
N SER A 226 -8.60 -7.56 13.45
CA SER A 226 -9.47 -8.37 12.60
C SER A 226 -8.77 -8.98 11.38
N LEU A 227 -7.58 -8.51 11.00
CA LEU A 227 -6.80 -9.07 9.87
C LEU A 227 -6.52 -10.57 10.06
N GLU A 228 -6.30 -11.02 11.30
CA GLU A 228 -5.94 -12.40 11.63
C GLU A 228 -7.05 -13.41 11.29
N VAL A 229 -8.31 -12.97 11.36
CA VAL A 229 -9.50 -13.82 11.15
C VAL A 229 -10.24 -13.50 9.85
N SER A 230 -9.68 -12.60 9.03
CA SER A 230 -10.33 -12.07 7.83
C SER A 230 -10.21 -13.01 6.63
N GLU A 231 -11.28 -13.06 5.87
CA GLU A 231 -11.41 -13.77 4.59
C GLU A 231 -11.27 -12.81 3.41
N LEU A 232 -11.71 -11.57 3.61
CA LEU A 232 -11.63 -10.46 2.68
C LEU A 232 -11.02 -9.24 3.38
N ILE A 233 -9.93 -8.70 2.85
CA ILE A 233 -9.30 -7.49 3.36
C ILE A 233 -9.42 -6.39 2.32
N LEU A 234 -10.08 -5.29 2.67
CA LEU A 234 -10.19 -4.10 1.83
C LEU A 234 -9.13 -3.09 2.26
N MET A 235 -8.23 -2.69 1.36
CA MET A 235 -7.17 -1.73 1.68
C MET A 235 -6.78 -0.86 0.48
N PRO A 236 -6.35 0.40 0.66
CA PRO A 236 -5.80 1.18 -0.46
C PRO A 236 -4.49 0.61 -1.01
N TYR A 237 -4.15 0.97 -2.27
CA TYR A 237 -2.95 0.46 -2.97
C TYR A 237 -1.64 0.58 -2.18
N ASN A 238 -1.50 1.66 -1.42
CA ASN A 238 -0.26 1.97 -0.70
C ASN A 238 0.11 0.89 0.33
N TYR A 239 -0.85 0.17 0.91
CA TYR A 239 -0.57 -0.94 1.83
C TYR A 239 0.09 -2.14 1.14
N LEU A 240 -0.11 -2.29 -0.17
CA LEU A 240 0.47 -3.35 -0.98
C LEU A 240 1.78 -2.94 -1.62
N ILE A 241 1.85 -1.71 -2.15
CA ILE A 241 2.94 -1.25 -3.01
C ILE A 241 4.07 -0.60 -2.21
N ASP A 242 3.76 0.19 -1.17
CA ASP A 242 4.78 0.88 -0.38
C ASP A 242 5.38 -0.07 0.67
N PRO A 243 6.68 -0.43 0.60
CA PRO A 243 7.31 -1.34 1.54
C PRO A 243 7.25 -0.84 3.00
N LYS A 244 7.31 0.48 3.24
CA LYS A 244 7.29 1.05 4.60
C LYS A 244 5.91 0.86 5.24
N ILE A 245 4.85 1.06 4.46
CA ILE A 245 3.48 0.86 4.93
C ILE A 245 3.18 -0.63 5.07
N ARG A 246 3.65 -1.46 4.11
CA ARG A 246 3.48 -2.91 4.12
C ARG A 246 4.14 -3.56 5.34
N LYS A 247 5.30 -3.07 5.81
CA LYS A 247 5.93 -3.49 7.07
C LYS A 247 5.05 -3.30 8.31
N THR A 248 4.04 -2.42 8.24
CA THR A 248 3.09 -2.25 9.36
C THR A 248 2.02 -3.34 9.41
N LEU A 249 1.93 -4.18 8.39
CA LEU A 249 1.03 -5.32 8.33
C LEU A 249 1.77 -6.59 8.73
N ASP A 250 1.05 -7.59 9.22
CA ASP A 250 1.59 -8.94 9.40
C ASP A 250 1.72 -9.65 8.04
N SER A 251 2.68 -9.17 7.26
CA SER A 251 2.94 -9.61 5.89
C SER A 251 3.27 -11.10 5.78
N GLN A 252 3.81 -11.71 6.84
CA GLN A 252 4.16 -13.13 6.87
C GLN A 252 2.93 -14.03 6.99
N THR A 253 1.84 -13.52 7.57
CA THR A 253 0.59 -14.27 7.73
C THR A 253 -0.41 -13.98 6.61
N ILE A 254 -0.48 -12.72 6.16
CA ILE A 254 -1.55 -12.24 5.27
C ILE A 254 -1.28 -12.55 3.79
N PHE A 255 -0.03 -12.49 3.33
CA PHE A 255 0.29 -12.58 1.91
C PHE A 255 0.50 -13.99 1.35
N PRO A 256 1.12 -14.95 2.07
CA PRO A 256 1.37 -16.27 1.51
C PRO A 256 0.09 -16.94 1.04
N ASN A 257 0.10 -17.38 -0.22
CA ASN A 257 -1.03 -18.00 -0.90
C ASN A 257 -2.32 -17.16 -0.90
N SER A 258 -2.22 -15.83 -0.79
CA SER A 258 -3.35 -14.89 -0.91
C SER A 258 -3.64 -14.52 -2.37
N VAL A 259 -4.86 -14.04 -2.61
CA VAL A 259 -5.28 -13.47 -3.90
C VAL A 259 -5.30 -11.95 -3.76
N ILE A 260 -4.54 -11.26 -4.60
CA ILE A 260 -4.46 -9.80 -4.60
C ILE A 260 -5.22 -9.24 -5.79
N ILE A 261 -6.10 -8.30 -5.53
CA ILE A 261 -6.93 -7.64 -6.53
C ILE A 261 -6.61 -6.16 -6.53
N PHE A 262 -6.24 -5.61 -7.68
CA PHE A 262 -6.16 -4.17 -7.91
C PHE A 262 -7.31 -3.75 -8.83
N ASP A 263 -8.30 -3.04 -8.27
CA ASP A 263 -9.42 -2.48 -9.02
C ASP A 263 -9.20 -1.00 -9.34
N GLU A 264 -9.53 -0.62 -10.57
CA GLU A 264 -9.12 0.65 -11.19
C GLU A 264 -7.59 0.78 -11.34
N ALA A 265 -6.97 -0.31 -11.81
CA ALA A 265 -5.53 -0.45 -11.99
C ALA A 265 -4.89 0.46 -13.07
N HIS A 266 -5.64 1.30 -13.79
CA HIS A 266 -5.08 2.17 -14.84
C HIS A 266 -4.05 3.20 -14.33
N ASN A 267 -3.99 3.48 -13.03
CA ASN A 267 -2.95 4.33 -12.42
C ASN A 267 -1.89 3.53 -11.64
N LEU A 268 -1.94 2.19 -11.66
CA LEU A 268 -1.06 1.37 -10.83
C LEU A 268 0.41 1.58 -11.19
N GLU A 269 0.73 1.76 -12.48
CA GLU A 269 2.08 2.09 -12.97
C GLU A 269 2.65 3.31 -12.24
N GLN A 270 1.90 4.43 -12.25
CA GLN A 270 2.31 5.65 -11.58
C GLN A 270 2.50 5.43 -10.07
N VAL A 271 1.58 4.71 -9.41
CA VAL A 271 1.66 4.45 -7.96
C VAL A 271 2.89 3.60 -7.61
N CYS A 272 3.21 2.59 -8.41
CA CYS A 272 4.41 1.77 -8.24
C CYS A 272 5.70 2.56 -8.43
N SER A 273 5.76 3.38 -9.49
CA SER A 273 6.90 4.25 -9.78
C SER A 273 7.10 5.30 -8.68
N GLU A 274 6.02 5.92 -8.19
CA GLU A 274 6.09 6.89 -7.08
C GLU A 274 6.55 6.24 -5.77
N ALA A 275 6.04 5.04 -5.43
CA ALA A 275 6.44 4.33 -4.22
C ALA A 275 7.92 3.86 -4.24
N SER A 276 8.47 3.65 -5.44
CA SER A 276 9.88 3.28 -5.65
C SER A 276 10.77 4.49 -5.92
N SER A 277 10.20 5.70 -5.94
CA SER A 277 10.93 6.95 -6.14
C SER A 277 11.24 7.61 -4.80
N PHE A 278 12.25 8.47 -4.79
CA PHE A 278 12.66 9.16 -3.57
C PHE A 278 13.05 10.62 -3.84
N ASP A 279 12.60 11.52 -2.97
CA ASP A 279 13.00 12.92 -2.98
C ASP A 279 13.80 13.24 -1.71
N LEU A 280 15.06 13.63 -1.89
CA LEU A 280 15.93 14.14 -0.83
C LEU A 280 15.94 15.67 -0.88
N ARG A 281 15.22 16.30 0.05
CA ARG A 281 15.13 17.77 0.12
C ARG A 281 16.21 18.29 1.06
N ALA A 282 16.69 19.52 0.81
CA ALA A 282 17.63 20.18 1.72
C ALA A 282 17.12 20.28 3.17
N VAL A 283 15.81 20.43 3.35
CA VAL A 283 15.16 20.44 4.68
C VAL A 283 15.28 19.10 5.41
N ASP A 284 15.33 17.98 4.68
CA ASP A 284 15.51 16.66 5.25
C ASP A 284 16.97 16.51 5.75
N VAL A 285 17.95 16.93 4.93
CA VAL A 285 19.38 16.95 5.29
C VAL A 285 19.64 17.85 6.50
N ALA A 286 19.13 19.09 6.49
CA ALA A 286 19.28 20.03 7.60
C ALA A 286 18.59 19.53 8.89
N SER A 287 17.51 18.77 8.77
CA SER A 287 16.85 18.16 9.93
C SER A 287 17.64 16.98 10.49
N ALA A 288 18.25 16.15 9.64
CA ALA A 288 19.16 15.10 10.06
C ALA A 288 20.40 15.66 10.78
N ILE A 289 21.00 16.76 10.29
CA ILE A 289 22.11 17.43 10.98
C ILE A 289 21.72 17.89 12.39
N ARG A 290 20.50 18.41 12.56
CA ARG A 290 19.97 18.81 13.87
C ARG A 290 19.75 17.61 14.79
N GLU A 291 19.20 16.51 14.27
CA GLU A 291 19.01 15.25 14.99
C GLU A 291 20.35 14.68 15.48
N ILE A 292 21.35 14.60 14.60
CA ILE A 292 22.71 14.13 14.96
C ILE A 292 23.34 15.07 16.00
N THR A 293 23.18 16.38 15.86
CA THR A 293 23.74 17.34 16.82
C THR A 293 23.10 17.20 18.20
N ALA A 294 21.81 16.87 18.28
CA ALA A 294 21.15 16.57 19.56
C ALA A 294 21.69 15.26 20.18
N LEU A 295 21.88 14.22 19.37
CA LEU A 295 22.49 12.96 19.81
C LEU A 295 23.92 13.16 20.35
N MET A 296 24.74 13.97 19.67
CA MET A 296 26.09 14.30 20.14
C MET A 296 26.09 15.01 21.49
N ARG A 297 25.16 15.94 21.71
CA ARG A 297 25.02 16.64 23.01
C ARG A 297 24.67 15.64 24.11
N ASN A 298 23.68 14.79 23.88
CA ASN A 298 23.27 13.76 24.84
C ASN A 298 24.43 12.79 25.16
N ALA A 299 25.17 12.32 24.15
CA ALA A 299 26.32 11.44 24.35
C ALA A 299 27.45 12.13 25.15
N THR A 300 27.66 13.42 24.93
CA THR A 300 28.64 14.22 25.70
C THR A 300 28.19 14.41 27.14
N ASP A 301 26.90 14.66 27.37
CA ASP A 301 26.33 14.81 28.71
C ASP A 301 26.36 13.49 29.48
N GLN A 302 26.09 12.36 28.84
CA GLN A 302 26.27 11.01 29.42
C GLN A 302 27.71 10.75 29.82
N ASN A 303 28.67 11.06 28.94
CA ASN A 303 30.10 10.94 29.23
C ASN A 303 30.52 11.81 30.43
N ASN A 304 30.01 13.04 30.51
CA ASN A 304 30.26 13.93 31.66
C ASN A 304 29.63 13.43 32.97
N ARG A 305 28.50 12.71 32.88
CA ARG A 305 27.83 12.07 34.02
C ARG A 305 28.46 10.72 34.41
N GLY A 306 29.46 10.23 33.66
CA GLY A 306 30.08 8.92 33.87
C GLY A 306 29.17 7.75 33.54
N GLU A 307 28.13 7.98 32.73
CA GLU A 307 27.21 6.95 32.24
C GLU A 307 27.83 6.22 31.04
N GLU A 308 27.41 4.97 30.81
CA GLU A 308 27.87 4.20 29.67
C GLU A 308 27.39 4.86 28.36
N ILE A 309 28.34 5.27 27.52
CA ILE A 309 28.04 5.97 26.27
C ILE A 309 27.45 4.95 25.28
N ALA A 310 26.18 5.13 24.92
CA ALA A 310 25.50 4.21 24.01
C ALA A 310 25.99 4.29 22.55
N VAL A 311 26.69 5.37 22.17
CA VAL A 311 27.18 5.64 20.79
C VAL A 311 28.49 6.42 20.83
N SER A 312 29.47 6.01 20.01
CA SER A 312 30.71 6.77 19.88
C SER A 312 30.47 8.18 19.34
N VAL A 313 30.97 9.18 20.07
CA VAL A 313 30.95 10.59 19.65
C VAL A 313 31.71 10.77 18.33
N GLU A 314 32.75 9.96 18.09
CA GLU A 314 33.53 9.98 16.86
C GLU A 314 32.70 9.52 15.65
N GLU A 315 31.91 8.46 15.79
CA GLU A 315 31.03 7.96 14.73
C GLU A 315 29.90 8.95 14.40
N LEU A 316 29.32 9.61 15.42
CA LEU A 316 28.35 10.68 15.23
C LEU A 316 28.96 11.90 14.53
N ALA A 317 30.21 12.25 14.84
CA ALA A 317 30.93 13.34 14.17
C ALA A 317 31.23 13.02 12.70
N GLN A 318 31.58 11.76 12.40
CA GLN A 318 31.74 11.28 11.02
C GLN A 318 30.43 11.37 10.25
N LEU A 319 29.33 10.86 10.83
CA LEU A 319 28.00 10.94 10.22
C LEU A 319 27.59 12.40 9.96
N LYS A 320 27.79 13.30 10.92
CA LYS A 320 27.52 14.73 10.75
C LYS A 320 28.33 15.35 9.61
N THR A 321 29.59 14.95 9.47
CA THR A 321 30.45 15.39 8.35
C THR A 321 29.87 14.96 7.01
N ILE A 322 29.42 13.71 6.88
CA ILE A 322 28.78 13.20 5.65
C ILE A 322 27.55 14.05 5.27
N PHE A 323 26.68 14.37 6.24
CA PHE A 323 25.50 15.19 5.97
C PHE A 323 25.84 16.65 5.59
N LEU A 324 26.87 17.24 6.20
CA LEU A 324 27.36 18.58 5.82
C LEU A 324 27.96 18.59 4.41
N GLU A 325 28.72 17.56 4.06
CA GLU A 325 29.26 17.40 2.71
C GLU A 325 28.15 17.16 1.68
N LEU A 326 27.11 16.41 2.04
CA LEU A 326 25.93 16.17 1.22
C LEU A 326 25.13 17.46 0.97
N GLU A 327 24.90 18.28 2.00
CA GLU A 327 24.27 19.60 1.86
C GLU A 327 25.06 20.47 0.86
N ASN A 328 26.38 20.55 1.05
CA ASN A 328 27.28 21.28 0.16
C ASN A 328 27.31 20.72 -1.28
N ALA A 329 27.19 19.39 -1.43
CA ALA A 329 27.15 18.75 -2.73
C ALA A 329 25.85 19.10 -3.47
N ILE A 330 24.70 19.04 -2.77
CA ILE A 330 23.39 19.37 -3.31
C ILE A 330 23.32 20.85 -3.73
N ASP A 331 23.85 21.76 -2.92
CA ASP A 331 23.87 23.20 -3.23
C ASP A 331 24.70 23.55 -4.47
N LYS A 332 25.71 22.74 -4.80
CA LYS A 332 26.56 22.93 -5.99
C LYS A 332 25.94 22.36 -7.28
N LEU A 333 24.85 21.59 -7.18
CA LEU A 333 24.24 20.96 -8.36
C LEU A 333 23.50 22.00 -9.21
N LYS A 334 23.61 21.84 -10.54
CA LYS A 334 22.87 22.69 -11.48
C LYS A 334 21.38 22.36 -11.44
N ILE A 335 20.57 23.35 -11.10
CA ILE A 335 19.11 23.28 -11.11
C ILE A 335 18.59 22.98 -12.52
N ASP A 336 17.46 22.26 -12.59
CA ASP A 336 16.77 21.84 -13.81
C ASP A 336 17.64 20.95 -14.72
N SER A 337 18.44 20.08 -14.10
CA SER A 337 19.25 19.09 -14.79
C SER A 337 18.73 17.67 -14.50
N SER A 338 18.78 16.82 -15.53
CA SER A 338 18.35 15.42 -15.47
C SER A 338 19.46 14.50 -15.99
N HIS A 339 19.91 13.60 -15.12
CA HIS A 339 21.05 12.70 -15.34
C HIS A 339 20.61 11.24 -15.29
N PRO A 340 21.35 10.31 -15.92
CA PRO A 340 21.11 8.87 -15.73
C PRO A 340 21.17 8.50 -14.25
N GLY A 341 20.44 7.46 -13.83
CA GLY A 341 20.38 7.08 -12.42
C GLY A 341 21.76 6.79 -11.79
N GLU A 342 22.71 6.27 -12.59
CA GLU A 342 24.10 6.00 -12.19
C GLU A 342 24.84 7.27 -11.70
N PHE A 343 24.37 8.47 -12.05
CA PHE A 343 24.91 9.73 -11.54
C PHE A 343 24.82 9.84 -10.02
N ILE A 344 23.89 9.12 -9.38
CA ILE A 344 23.76 9.12 -7.92
C ILE A 344 25.04 8.64 -7.23
N PHE A 345 25.73 7.65 -7.81
CA PHE A 345 26.98 7.13 -7.27
C PHE A 345 28.12 8.14 -7.36
N LYS A 346 28.06 9.09 -8.30
CA LYS A 346 29.04 10.19 -8.37
C LYS A 346 28.81 11.21 -7.26
N ILE A 347 27.55 11.53 -6.96
CA ILE A 347 27.21 12.43 -5.84
C ILE A 347 27.66 11.79 -4.52
N PHE A 348 27.24 10.55 -4.26
CA PHE A 348 27.56 9.85 -3.02
C PHE A 348 29.06 9.50 -2.91
N GLY A 349 29.73 9.20 -4.02
CA GLY A 349 31.17 9.01 -4.04
C GLY A 349 31.96 10.29 -3.70
N SER A 350 31.42 11.48 -3.98
CA SER A 350 32.08 12.75 -3.61
C SER A 350 32.04 13.07 -2.12
N ILE A 351 31.16 12.42 -1.37
CA ILE A 351 31.00 12.54 0.09
C ILE A 351 31.47 11.27 0.81
N ASN A 352 32.32 10.47 0.14
CA ASN A 352 32.88 9.23 0.65
C ASN A 352 31.83 8.17 1.05
N VAL A 353 30.64 8.16 0.45
CA VAL A 353 29.66 7.07 0.58
C VAL A 353 29.79 6.15 -0.63
N LEU A 354 30.42 5.01 -0.41
CA LEU A 354 30.83 4.03 -1.42
C LEU A 354 30.24 2.65 -1.11
N PRO A 355 30.12 1.74 -2.10
CA PRO A 355 29.60 0.39 -1.86
C PRO A 355 30.32 -0.39 -0.74
N GLY A 356 31.60 -0.11 -0.49
CA GLY A 356 32.38 -0.78 0.56
C GLY A 356 32.11 -0.30 2.00
N ASN A 357 31.55 0.90 2.20
CA ASN A 357 31.29 1.45 3.54
C ASN A 357 29.81 1.77 3.79
N VAL A 358 28.97 1.79 2.75
CA VAL A 358 27.55 2.12 2.87
C VAL A 358 26.80 1.11 3.74
N GLY A 359 27.20 -0.17 3.75
CA GLY A 359 26.62 -1.18 4.65
C GLY A 359 26.76 -0.79 6.12
N ALA A 360 28.00 -0.51 6.56
CA ALA A 360 28.27 -0.07 7.93
C ALA A 360 27.55 1.25 8.27
N LEU A 361 27.45 2.17 7.31
CA LEU A 361 26.69 3.41 7.47
C LEU A 361 25.19 3.16 7.68
N MET A 362 24.59 2.26 6.89
CA MET A 362 23.18 1.88 7.03
C MET A 362 22.92 1.18 8.37
N ASP A 363 23.81 0.29 8.80
CA ASP A 363 23.70 -0.39 10.10
C ASP A 363 23.83 0.59 11.27
N PHE A 364 24.74 1.56 11.15
CA PHE A 364 24.90 2.62 12.14
C PHE A 364 23.66 3.50 12.23
N ILE A 365 23.12 3.97 11.09
CA ILE A 365 21.86 4.74 11.06
C ILE A 365 20.71 3.94 11.68
N ALA A 366 20.58 2.65 11.35
CA ALA A 366 19.56 1.78 11.94
C ALA A 366 19.75 1.56 13.46
N SER A 367 20.99 1.60 13.95
CA SER A 367 21.28 1.58 15.40
C SER A 367 20.82 2.86 16.09
N LEU A 368 21.09 4.03 15.48
CA LEU A 368 20.63 5.31 15.99
C LEU A 368 19.10 5.40 15.99
N GLU A 369 18.44 4.92 14.94
CA GLU A 369 16.97 4.83 14.86
C GLU A 369 16.40 4.07 16.06
N ARG A 370 16.92 2.87 16.35
CA ARG A 370 16.46 2.05 17.50
C ARG A 370 16.63 2.75 18.84
N GLN A 371 17.73 3.48 19.04
CA GLN A 371 17.95 4.24 20.29
C GLN A 371 17.04 5.46 20.39
N LEU A 372 16.73 6.11 19.26
CA LEU A 372 15.77 7.21 19.24
C LEU A 372 14.34 6.70 19.54
N GLU A 373 14.03 5.45 19.23
CA GLU A 373 12.73 4.82 19.50
C GLU A 373 12.55 4.33 20.95
N ASP A 374 13.64 4.12 21.69
CA ASP A 374 13.60 3.56 23.06
C ASP A 374 12.99 4.55 24.08
N PRO A 375 11.84 4.21 24.70
CA PRO A 375 11.17 5.08 25.66
C PRO A 375 11.91 5.20 27.01
N GLU A 376 12.84 4.30 27.36
CA GLU A 376 13.49 4.28 28.69
C GLU A 376 14.69 5.24 28.79
N ASN A 377 15.41 5.49 27.70
CA ASN A 377 16.58 6.39 27.68
C ASN A 377 16.23 7.89 27.45
N GLY A 378 14.95 8.23 27.38
CA GLY A 378 14.44 9.57 27.07
C GLY A 378 14.14 10.43 28.30
N HIS A 379 15.02 10.48 29.31
CA HIS A 379 14.71 11.12 30.60
C HIS A 379 14.50 12.65 30.58
N GLU A 380 14.77 13.37 29.47
CA GLU A 380 14.48 14.81 29.38
C GLU A 380 13.83 15.24 28.05
N ALA A 381 13.58 14.31 27.11
CA ALA A 381 12.98 14.61 25.81
C ALA A 381 11.43 14.51 25.77
N ALA A 382 10.79 14.28 26.92
CA ALA A 382 9.34 14.09 27.06
C ALA A 382 8.48 15.33 26.72
N ASN A 383 9.10 16.51 26.52
CA ASN A 383 8.40 17.78 26.31
C ASN A 383 8.38 18.30 24.86
N ASN A 384 8.87 17.55 23.86
CA ASN A 384 8.82 18.01 22.46
C ASN A 384 7.76 17.25 21.62
N PRO A 385 6.60 17.86 21.29
CA PRO A 385 5.43 17.17 20.70
C PRO A 385 5.56 16.73 19.23
N SER A 386 6.78 16.54 18.71
CA SER A 386 7.06 16.65 17.27
C SER A 386 7.99 15.58 16.68
N ARG A 387 7.90 14.30 17.03
CA ARG A 387 8.61 13.27 16.25
C ARG A 387 7.80 12.86 15.01
N ALA A 388 8.06 13.59 13.93
CA ALA A 388 7.93 13.11 12.55
C ALA A 388 8.79 11.81 12.35
N PRO A 389 8.67 11.01 11.26
CA PRO A 389 9.72 10.03 10.98
C PRO A 389 11.07 10.72 11.05
N SER A 390 12.08 10.07 11.63
CA SER A 390 13.37 10.72 11.81
C SER A 390 13.93 11.05 10.43
N SER A 391 14.57 12.21 10.29
CA SER A 391 15.20 12.58 9.02
C SER A 391 16.34 11.61 8.68
N LEU A 392 16.90 10.97 9.72
CA LEU A 392 17.80 9.84 9.63
C LEU A 392 17.15 8.59 8.99
N GLU A 393 15.93 8.21 9.39
CA GLU A 393 15.16 7.11 8.78
C GLU A 393 14.88 7.38 7.30
N HIS A 394 14.49 8.61 6.96
CA HIS A 394 14.29 9.00 5.57
C HIS A 394 15.59 8.80 4.76
N PHE A 395 16.74 9.22 5.28
CA PHE A 395 18.03 9.01 4.63
C PHE A 395 18.47 7.54 4.59
N GLY A 396 18.24 6.77 5.66
CA GLY A 396 18.51 5.33 5.69
C GLY A 396 17.72 4.58 4.62
N ASP A 397 16.44 4.91 4.45
CA ASP A 397 15.61 4.35 3.38
C ASP A 397 16.09 4.75 1.98
N PHE A 398 16.64 5.96 1.83
CA PHE A 398 17.25 6.38 0.58
C PHE A 398 18.49 5.54 0.23
N LEU A 399 19.37 5.33 1.22
CA LEU A 399 20.56 4.51 1.03
C LEU A 399 20.17 3.07 0.66
N ARG A 400 19.16 2.50 1.32
CA ARG A 400 18.64 1.17 0.98
C ARG A 400 18.14 1.13 -0.47
N LEU A 401 17.33 2.11 -0.89
CA LEU A 401 16.83 2.20 -2.27
C LEU A 401 17.96 2.26 -3.32
N VAL A 402 19.07 2.95 -3.02
CA VAL A 402 20.17 3.14 -3.98
C VAL A 402 21.17 1.99 -3.96
N PHE A 403 21.45 1.42 -2.79
CA PHE A 403 22.59 0.53 -2.56
C PHE A 403 22.23 -0.91 -2.12
N ASP A 404 21.03 -1.18 -1.61
CA ASP A 404 20.61 -2.49 -1.09
C ASP A 404 20.13 -3.43 -2.21
N HIS A 405 21.01 -3.67 -3.18
CA HIS A 405 20.76 -4.51 -4.34
C HIS A 405 22.03 -5.26 -4.77
N ASP A 406 21.90 -6.53 -5.17
CA ASP A 406 23.01 -7.38 -5.66
C ASP A 406 23.84 -6.68 -6.75
N ASP A 407 23.18 -5.95 -7.65
CA ASP A 407 23.80 -5.07 -8.64
C ASP A 407 23.13 -3.69 -8.62
N ALA A 408 23.60 -2.85 -7.69
CA ALA A 408 23.13 -1.46 -7.53
C ALA A 408 23.27 -0.63 -8.82
N ARG A 409 24.28 -0.89 -9.66
CA ARG A 409 24.46 -0.17 -10.93
C ARG A 409 23.39 -0.55 -11.94
N LYS A 410 23.10 -1.84 -12.09
CA LYS A 410 22.00 -2.30 -12.96
C LYS A 410 20.65 -1.79 -12.46
N HIS A 411 20.43 -1.79 -11.15
CA HIS A 411 19.22 -1.20 -10.54
C HIS A 411 19.07 0.27 -10.94
N ALA A 412 20.11 1.08 -10.78
CA ALA A 412 20.10 2.51 -11.10
C ALA A 412 19.82 2.85 -12.59
N ARG A 413 19.95 1.89 -13.52
CA ARG A 413 19.60 2.13 -14.94
C ARG A 413 18.10 2.36 -15.17
N SER A 414 17.26 1.86 -14.27
CA SER A 414 15.82 2.08 -14.30
C SER A 414 15.40 3.41 -13.65
N TYR A 415 16.38 4.25 -13.28
CA TYR A 415 16.16 5.50 -12.56
C TYR A 415 16.73 6.69 -13.31
N ARG A 416 16.22 7.87 -12.96
CA ARG A 416 16.80 9.17 -13.36
C ARG A 416 17.04 10.00 -12.10
N VAL A 417 18.18 10.68 -12.08
CA VAL A 417 18.46 11.70 -11.07
C VAL A 417 18.02 13.04 -11.63
N HIS A 418 17.07 13.71 -10.98
CA HIS A 418 16.63 15.05 -11.35
C HIS A 418 16.91 16.02 -10.20
N ILE A 419 17.56 17.14 -10.51
CA ILE A 419 17.68 18.27 -9.58
C ILE A 419 16.70 19.36 -10.00
N HIS A 420 15.80 19.74 -9.10
CA HIS A 420 14.81 20.79 -9.36
C HIS A 420 14.55 21.63 -8.10
N MET A 421 13.94 22.79 -8.28
CA MET A 421 13.48 23.59 -7.13
C MET A 421 12.17 23.01 -6.58
N PRO A 422 11.95 23.08 -5.26
CA PRO A 422 10.72 22.58 -4.65
C PRO A 422 9.51 23.33 -5.22
N ASP A 423 8.48 22.55 -5.56
CA ASP A 423 7.28 23.08 -6.19
C ASP A 423 6.49 23.96 -5.21
N LYS A 424 6.16 25.21 -5.61
CA LYS A 424 5.54 26.23 -4.74
C LYS A 424 4.17 25.80 -4.18
N ARG A 425 3.54 24.76 -4.75
CA ARG A 425 2.25 24.22 -4.30
C ARG A 425 2.37 23.16 -3.20
N LYS A 426 3.46 22.37 -3.16
CA LYS A 426 3.67 21.32 -2.13
C LYS A 426 4.19 21.88 -0.80
N THR A 427 4.88 23.02 -0.82
CA THR A 427 5.39 23.73 0.38
C THR A 427 4.32 24.23 1.34
N ARG A 428 3.03 24.17 0.98
CA ARG A 428 1.92 24.63 1.85
C ARG A 428 1.36 23.53 2.77
N ARG A 429 1.64 22.24 2.50
CA ARG A 429 1.16 21.12 3.34
C ARG A 429 2.19 20.64 4.36
N ASP A 430 3.47 20.80 4.04
CA ASP A 430 4.58 20.52 4.94
C ASP A 430 5.23 21.85 5.31
N PHE A 431 4.86 22.48 6.42
CA PHE A 431 5.81 23.04 7.37
C PHE A 431 5.13 23.81 8.51
N PHE A 432 5.55 23.43 9.72
CA PHE A 432 5.33 24.12 10.97
C PHE A 432 6.38 25.21 11.18
N GLY A 433 5.94 26.43 11.46
CA GLY A 433 6.52 27.34 12.46
C GLY A 433 7.99 27.80 12.39
N ALA A 434 8.79 27.40 11.40
CA ALA A 434 10.15 27.93 11.21
C ALA A 434 10.17 28.88 10.00
N ALA A 435 10.88 30.00 10.15
CA ALA A 435 11.07 30.99 9.09
C ALA A 435 11.51 30.32 7.77
N PRO A 436 11.11 30.85 6.60
CA PRO A 436 11.41 30.21 5.32
C PRO A 436 12.93 30.12 5.15
N ALA A 437 13.47 28.91 5.23
CA ALA A 437 14.81 28.61 4.77
C ALA A 437 14.91 29.05 3.30
N LYS A 438 16.08 29.52 2.88
CA LYS A 438 16.33 29.84 1.47
C LYS A 438 15.84 28.67 0.61
N PRO A 439 15.14 28.91 -0.51
CA PRO A 439 14.68 27.84 -1.37
C PRO A 439 15.93 27.11 -1.89
N ALA A 440 16.06 25.85 -1.51
CA ALA A 440 17.19 25.01 -1.81
C ALA A 440 16.75 23.87 -2.76
N PRO A 441 17.65 23.37 -3.62
CA PRO A 441 17.30 22.34 -4.59
C PRO A 441 16.88 21.03 -3.92
N THR A 442 16.03 20.28 -4.61
CA THR A 442 15.64 18.90 -4.25
C THR A 442 16.39 17.94 -5.18
N LEU A 443 17.02 16.92 -4.59
CA LEU A 443 17.65 15.83 -5.31
C LEU A 443 16.65 14.67 -5.39
N SER A 444 16.14 14.42 -6.58
CA SER A 444 15.14 13.39 -6.82
C SER A 444 15.74 12.19 -7.54
N PHE A 445 15.46 11.00 -7.04
CA PHE A 445 15.79 9.71 -7.65
C PHE A 445 14.49 9.03 -8.07
N TRP A 446 14.11 9.22 -9.33
CA TRP A 446 12.81 8.78 -9.84
C TRP A 446 12.93 7.44 -10.56
N CYS A 447 12.09 6.49 -10.15
CA CYS A 447 11.95 5.17 -10.74
C CYS A 447 11.07 5.24 -12.00
N PHE A 448 11.52 4.59 -13.07
CA PHE A 448 10.78 4.42 -14.32
C PHE A 448 10.48 2.94 -14.61
N ASN A 449 10.59 2.08 -13.60
CA ASN A 449 10.24 0.66 -13.71
C ASN A 449 9.29 0.28 -12.55
N PRO A 450 7.97 0.25 -12.79
CA PRO A 450 6.99 -0.08 -11.76
C PRO A 450 7.09 -1.54 -11.31
N GLY A 451 7.77 -2.40 -12.07
CA GLY A 451 8.00 -3.81 -11.74
C GLY A 451 8.76 -4.03 -10.44
N PHE A 452 9.57 -3.09 -9.96
CA PHE A 452 10.26 -3.26 -8.67
C PHE A 452 9.31 -3.33 -7.48
N ALA A 453 8.29 -2.46 -7.44
CA ALA A 453 7.31 -2.47 -6.37
C ALA A 453 6.46 -3.75 -6.39
N MET A 454 6.08 -4.20 -7.60
CA MET A 454 5.34 -5.45 -7.79
C MET A 454 6.17 -6.68 -7.43
N LYS A 455 7.47 -6.70 -7.77
CA LYS A 455 8.37 -7.80 -7.39
C LYS A 455 8.41 -7.97 -5.88
N GLY A 456 8.58 -6.87 -5.13
CA GLY A 456 8.58 -6.92 -3.67
C GLY A 456 7.25 -7.42 -3.07
N LEU A 457 6.14 -7.34 -3.80
CA LEU A 457 4.86 -7.95 -3.42
C LEU A 457 4.82 -9.45 -3.77
N LEU A 458 5.30 -9.83 -4.95
CA LEU A 458 5.37 -11.23 -5.40
C LEU A 458 6.32 -12.08 -4.56
N ASP A 459 7.38 -11.49 -4.01
CA ASP A 459 8.33 -12.15 -3.10
C ASP A 459 7.65 -12.69 -1.82
N HIS A 460 6.46 -12.21 -1.49
CA HIS A 460 5.64 -12.73 -0.38
C HIS A 460 4.83 -14.00 -0.74
N GLN A 461 5.13 -14.66 -1.86
CA GLN A 461 4.50 -15.93 -2.29
C GLN A 461 2.97 -15.81 -2.44
N VAL A 462 2.52 -14.69 -2.98
CA VAL A 462 1.11 -14.48 -3.30
C VAL A 462 0.67 -15.46 -4.38
N ARG A 463 -0.56 -15.93 -4.30
CA ARG A 463 -1.07 -16.96 -5.20
C ARG A 463 -1.36 -16.43 -6.59
N SER A 464 -2.01 -15.26 -6.66
CA SER A 464 -2.45 -14.66 -7.92
C SER A 464 -2.66 -13.17 -7.74
N VAL A 465 -2.20 -12.38 -8.71
CA VAL A 465 -2.48 -10.95 -8.81
C VAL A 465 -3.47 -10.72 -9.96
N VAL A 466 -4.62 -10.14 -9.65
CA VAL A 466 -5.68 -9.80 -10.60
C VAL A 466 -5.73 -8.29 -10.75
N LEU A 467 -5.37 -7.79 -11.93
CA LEU A 467 -5.48 -6.39 -12.29
C LEU A 467 -6.75 -6.17 -13.10
N THR A 468 -7.57 -5.21 -12.69
CA THR A 468 -8.81 -4.90 -13.40
C THR A 468 -9.09 -3.40 -13.47
N SER A 469 -9.59 -2.94 -14.61
CA SER A 469 -10.10 -1.57 -14.82
C SER A 469 -10.88 -1.50 -16.13
N GLY A 470 -11.62 -0.41 -16.33
CA GLY A 470 -12.35 -0.17 -17.59
C GLY A 470 -11.54 0.45 -18.71
N THR A 471 -10.25 0.72 -18.48
CA THR A 471 -9.40 1.45 -19.44
C THR A 471 -7.96 0.91 -19.46
N LEU A 472 -7.78 -0.42 -19.46
CA LEU A 472 -6.44 -1.05 -19.50
C LEU A 472 -5.90 -1.28 -20.91
N SER A 473 -6.73 -1.12 -21.94
CA SER A 473 -6.34 -1.37 -23.33
C SER A 473 -5.39 -0.28 -23.84
N PRO A 474 -4.32 -0.63 -24.62
CA PRO A 474 -3.94 -1.98 -25.05
C PRO A 474 -3.24 -2.81 -23.95
N LEU A 475 -3.71 -4.04 -23.72
CA LEU A 475 -3.23 -4.88 -22.62
C LEU A 475 -1.74 -5.28 -22.72
N ASP A 476 -1.21 -5.45 -23.94
CA ASP A 476 0.20 -5.82 -24.14
C ASP A 476 1.16 -4.75 -23.62
N SER A 477 0.85 -3.48 -23.90
CA SER A 477 1.65 -2.35 -23.43
C SER A 477 1.61 -2.27 -21.91
N PHE A 478 0.42 -2.39 -21.32
CA PHE A 478 0.24 -2.31 -19.87
C PHE A 478 0.95 -3.46 -19.14
N ALA A 479 0.87 -4.68 -19.69
CA ALA A 479 1.54 -5.85 -19.11
C ALA A 479 3.07 -5.73 -19.12
N ALA A 480 3.64 -5.13 -20.17
CA ALA A 480 5.09 -4.98 -20.31
C ALA A 480 5.74 -4.12 -19.22
N GLU A 481 4.99 -3.19 -18.61
CA GLU A 481 5.50 -2.27 -17.58
C GLU A 481 5.84 -2.98 -16.25
N PHE A 482 5.04 -3.98 -15.86
CA PHE A 482 5.12 -4.55 -14.50
C PHE A 482 6.19 -5.63 -14.32
N SER A 483 6.96 -5.96 -15.37
CA SER A 483 7.98 -7.03 -15.32
C SER A 483 7.43 -8.36 -14.75
N MET A 484 6.16 -8.66 -15.05
CA MET A 484 5.46 -9.87 -14.59
C MET A 484 4.53 -10.40 -15.68
N ASP A 485 4.30 -11.70 -15.68
CA ASP A 485 3.44 -12.35 -16.67
C ASP A 485 1.97 -12.31 -16.27
N PHE A 486 1.11 -12.05 -17.25
CA PHE A 486 -0.35 -12.15 -17.17
C PHE A 486 -0.84 -13.16 -18.20
N PRO A 487 -0.81 -14.48 -17.91
CA PRO A 487 -1.28 -15.51 -18.82
C PRO A 487 -2.79 -15.43 -19.09
N ILE A 488 -3.55 -14.98 -18.11
CA ILE A 488 -5.00 -14.82 -18.23
C ILE A 488 -5.30 -13.37 -18.60
N ARG A 489 -5.89 -13.16 -19.78
CA ARG A 489 -6.27 -11.83 -20.27
C ARG A 489 -7.71 -11.82 -20.76
N LEU A 490 -8.36 -10.68 -20.60
CA LEU A 490 -9.71 -10.43 -21.07
C LEU A 490 -9.85 -8.97 -21.49
N GLU A 491 -10.39 -8.74 -22.67
CA GLU A 491 -10.92 -7.44 -23.11
C GLU A 491 -12.39 -7.65 -23.44
N ASN A 492 -13.28 -7.14 -22.57
CA ASN A 492 -14.71 -7.31 -22.75
C ASN A 492 -15.26 -6.30 -23.77
N PRO A 493 -16.22 -6.71 -24.62
CA PRO A 493 -16.86 -5.77 -25.53
C PRO A 493 -17.65 -4.71 -24.76
N HIS A 494 -17.78 -3.54 -25.37
CA HIS A 494 -18.59 -2.47 -24.84
C HIS A 494 -20.08 -2.82 -24.86
N VAL A 495 -20.79 -2.54 -23.76
CA VAL A 495 -22.22 -2.89 -23.61
C VAL A 495 -23.14 -1.84 -24.25
N ILE A 496 -22.64 -0.62 -24.46
CA ILE A 496 -23.39 0.43 -25.16
C ILE A 496 -23.40 0.14 -26.67
N SER A 497 -24.60 0.14 -27.25
CA SER A 497 -24.79 -0.07 -28.69
C SER A 497 -24.32 1.13 -29.52
N ALA A 498 -23.94 0.89 -30.78
CA ALA A 498 -23.55 1.97 -31.71
C ALA A 498 -24.63 3.06 -31.87
N LYS A 499 -25.90 2.73 -31.62
CA LYS A 499 -27.03 3.68 -31.70
C LYS A 499 -27.03 4.72 -30.59
N GLN A 500 -26.34 4.46 -29.49
CA GLN A 500 -26.24 5.34 -28.32
C GLN A 500 -24.93 6.14 -28.31
N LEU A 501 -24.11 6.01 -29.36
CA LEU A 501 -22.81 6.66 -29.49
C LEU A 501 -22.81 7.58 -30.70
N CYS A 502 -22.45 8.84 -30.48
CA CYS A 502 -22.18 9.82 -31.53
C CYS A 502 -20.72 10.24 -31.40
N ILE A 503 -19.83 9.59 -32.16
CA ILE A 503 -18.40 9.88 -32.17
C ILE A 503 -18.12 10.76 -33.38
N ASN A 504 -17.74 12.01 -33.14
CA ASN A 504 -17.29 12.92 -34.18
C ASN A 504 -15.92 13.48 -33.81
N VAL A 505 -14.99 13.42 -34.76
CA VAL A 505 -13.69 14.10 -34.62
C VAL A 505 -13.79 15.45 -35.32
N ILE A 506 -13.83 16.52 -34.55
CA ILE A 506 -13.81 17.88 -35.09
C ILE A 506 -12.35 18.26 -35.34
N SER A 507 -11.92 18.17 -36.59
CA SER A 507 -10.53 18.46 -36.98
C SER A 507 -10.28 19.93 -37.30
N LYS A 508 -11.34 20.72 -37.51
CA LYS A 508 -11.26 22.13 -37.90
C LYS A 508 -12.25 23.00 -37.14
N GLY A 509 -11.84 24.21 -36.80
CA GLY A 509 -12.68 25.24 -36.20
C GLY A 509 -13.61 25.91 -37.23
N PRO A 510 -14.49 26.82 -36.78
CA PRO A 510 -15.42 27.56 -37.65
C PRO A 510 -14.74 28.38 -38.76
N THR A 511 -13.47 28.76 -38.54
CA THR A 511 -12.63 29.51 -39.47
C THR A 511 -11.92 28.62 -40.50
N GLY A 512 -12.05 27.30 -40.41
CA GLY A 512 -11.37 26.33 -41.27
C GLY A 512 -9.95 25.95 -40.82
N GLU A 513 -9.45 26.57 -39.75
CA GLU A 513 -8.16 26.28 -39.13
C GLU A 513 -8.16 24.94 -38.40
N ILE A 514 -7.04 24.22 -38.45
CA ILE A 514 -6.90 22.89 -37.84
C ILE A 514 -6.86 23.04 -36.31
N LEU A 515 -7.70 22.26 -35.62
CA LEU A 515 -7.71 22.19 -34.17
C LEU A 515 -6.55 21.30 -33.67
N ASP A 516 -5.34 21.84 -33.70
CA ASP A 516 -4.14 21.21 -33.13
C ASP A 516 -3.75 21.89 -31.81
N SER A 517 -3.97 21.21 -30.69
CA SER A 517 -3.61 21.68 -29.34
C SER A 517 -2.17 21.34 -28.94
N SER A 518 -1.32 20.94 -29.88
CA SER A 518 0.09 20.65 -29.60
C SER A 518 0.82 21.86 -28.99
N TYR A 519 1.87 21.60 -28.20
CA TYR A 519 2.68 22.65 -27.59
C TYR A 519 3.19 23.68 -28.62
N ARG A 520 3.46 23.23 -29.85
CA ARG A 520 3.96 24.07 -30.95
C ARG A 520 2.88 25.01 -31.48
N ASN A 521 1.63 24.54 -31.56
CA ASN A 521 0.53 25.31 -32.15
C ASN A 521 -0.32 26.08 -31.12
N ARG A 522 -0.22 25.76 -29.82
CA ARG A 522 -0.98 26.48 -28.75
C ARG A 522 -0.71 28.00 -28.69
N GLY A 523 0.39 28.46 -29.27
CA GLY A 523 0.75 29.89 -29.36
C GLY A 523 0.14 30.59 -30.58
N ASN A 524 -0.30 29.84 -31.59
CA ASN A 524 -0.82 30.36 -32.85
C ASN A 524 -2.14 31.11 -32.61
N LEU A 525 -2.21 32.37 -33.05
CA LEU A 525 -3.39 33.20 -32.86
C LEU A 525 -4.60 32.63 -33.61
N ARG A 526 -4.39 32.10 -34.82
CA ARG A 526 -5.45 31.49 -35.65
C ARG A 526 -6.02 30.20 -35.09
N TYR A 527 -5.30 29.54 -34.18
CA TYR A 527 -5.81 28.39 -33.43
C TYR A 527 -6.66 28.85 -32.23
N LYS A 528 -6.35 30.02 -31.65
CA LYS A 528 -7.04 30.58 -30.48
C LYS A 528 -8.33 31.33 -30.83
N THR A 529 -8.45 31.82 -32.06
CA THR A 529 -9.56 32.63 -32.58
C THR A 529 -10.27 31.88 -33.69
#